data_AF-A0A4V3R9M9-F1
#
_entry.id   AF-A0A4V3R9M9-F1
#
_cell.length_a   1.000
_cell.length_b   1.000
_cell.length_c   1.000
_cell.angle_alpha   90.00
_cell.angle_beta   90.00
_cell.angle_gamma   90.00
#
_symmetry.space_group_name_H-M   'P 1'
#
loop_
_entity.id
_entity.type
_entity.pdbx_description
1 polymer ?
#
loop_
_entity_poly.entity_id
_entity_poly.type
_entity_poly.pdbx_seq_one_letter_code
_entity_poly.pdbx_strand_id
1 'polypeptide(L)'
;MDFSQRTQALTTAYIHSYNLALKEVKNPNLAAQIATAVIMVINTNIPEQPAVNPLAAFFAQLAAQQPEPGEKEGGNHDRAENEAD
;
A
#
# COMPACT_ATOMS: atom_id res chain seq x y z
N MET A 1 4.51 -7.90 -8.66
CA MET A 1 5.21 -7.70 -9.95
C MET A 1 6.37 -6.76 -9.71
N ASP A 2 7.57 -7.12 -10.17
CA ASP A 2 8.75 -6.26 -10.08
C ASP A 2 8.63 -5.04 -11.02
N PHE A 3 9.29 -3.92 -10.71
CA PHE A 3 9.25 -2.69 -11.51
C PHE A 3 9.72 -2.92 -12.95
N SER A 4 10.77 -3.74 -13.12
CA SER A 4 11.30 -4.11 -14.44
C SER A 4 10.25 -4.90 -15.25
N GLN A 5 9.60 -5.87 -14.61
CA GLN A 5 8.53 -6.67 -15.23
C GLN A 5 7.33 -5.81 -15.61
N ARG A 6 6.90 -4.88 -14.74
CA ARG A 6 5.79 -3.96 -15.03
C ARG A 6 6.11 -3.07 -16.22
N THR A 7 7.33 -2.52 -16.26
CA THR A 7 7.80 -1.68 -17.38
C THR A 7 7.81 -2.46 -18.70
N GLN A 8 8.33 -3.69 -18.69
CA GLN A 8 8.35 -4.54 -19.88
C GLN A 8 6.95 -4.89 -20.37
N ALA A 9 6.03 -5.21 -19.46
CA ALA A 9 4.64 -5.53 -19.80
C ALA A 9 3.90 -4.32 -20.40
N LEU A 10 4.02 -3.14 -19.78
CA LEU A 10 3.40 -1.91 -20.29
C LEU A 10 4.01 -1.48 -21.64
N THR A 11 5.33 -1.62 -21.81
CA THR A 11 5.99 -1.33 -23.09
C THR A 11 5.50 -2.26 -24.20
N THR A 12 5.36 -3.56 -23.90
CA THR A 12 4.82 -4.53 -24.86
C THR A 12 3.38 -4.21 -25.23
N ALA A 13 2.55 -3.87 -24.25
CA ALA A 13 1.17 -3.44 -24.45
C ALA A 13 1.09 -2.16 -25.30
N TYR A 14 2.01 -1.19 -25.09
CA TYR A 14 2.11 0.01 -25.90
C TYR A 14 2.26 -0.33 -27.37
N ILE A 15 3.31 -1.11 -27.67
CA ILE A 15 3.74 -1.41 -29.04
C ILE A 15 2.62 -2.17 -29.77
N HIS A 16 2.02 -3.16 -29.10
CA HIS A 16 0.93 -3.93 -29.68
C HIS A 16 -0.29 -3.06 -29.98
N SER A 17 -0.71 -2.23 -29.02
CA SER A 17 -1.88 -1.34 -29.17
C SER A 17 -1.65 -0.28 -30.24
N TYR A 18 -0.44 0.30 -30.29
CA TYR A 18 -0.04 1.27 -31.30
C TYR A 18 -0.07 0.67 -32.70
N ASN A 19 0.52 -0.50 -32.90
CA ASN A 19 0.56 -1.16 -34.19
C ASN A 19 -0.83 -1.57 -34.68
N LEU A 20 -1.71 -1.98 -33.78
CA LEU A 20 -3.11 -2.25 -34.11
C LEU A 20 -3.84 -0.96 -34.50
N ALA A 21 -3.75 0.08 -33.65
CA ALA A 21 -4.40 1.35 -33.90
C ALA A 21 -3.93 2.00 -35.21
N LEU A 22 -2.63 1.90 -35.52
CA LEU A 22 -2.05 2.45 -36.75
C LEU A 22 -2.65 1.82 -38.02
N LYS A 23 -2.99 0.52 -37.99
CA LYS A 23 -3.64 -0.17 -39.12
C LYS A 23 -5.05 0.36 -39.36
N GLU A 24 -5.79 0.62 -38.28
CA GLU A 24 -7.17 1.09 -38.33
C GLU A 24 -7.27 2.57 -38.70
N VAL A 25 -6.52 3.43 -38.01
CA VAL A 25 -6.68 4.89 -38.11
C VAL A 25 -5.74 5.53 -39.12
N LYS A 26 -4.69 4.81 -39.56
CA LYS A 26 -3.67 5.29 -40.51
C LYS A 26 -3.07 6.66 -40.17
N ASN A 27 -3.08 7.02 -38.89
CA ASN A 27 -2.56 8.27 -38.36
C ASN A 27 -1.69 7.96 -37.13
N PRO A 28 -0.37 8.24 -37.17
CA PRO A 28 0.55 7.88 -36.10
C PRO A 28 0.26 8.62 -34.80
N ASN A 29 -0.15 9.89 -34.86
CA ASN A 29 -0.46 10.68 -33.67
C ASN A 29 -1.73 10.16 -32.97
N LEU A 30 -2.74 9.77 -33.76
CA LEU A 30 -3.97 9.19 -33.19
C LEU A 30 -3.72 7.77 -32.65
N ALA A 31 -2.89 6.97 -33.33
CA ALA A 31 -2.50 5.65 -32.85
C ALA A 31 -1.74 5.71 -31.51
N ALA A 32 -0.86 6.70 -31.33
CA ALA A 32 -0.16 6.95 -30.07
C ALA A 32 -1.12 7.29 -28.92
N GLN A 33 -2.13 8.13 -29.19
CA GLN A 33 -3.16 8.47 -28.21
C GLN A 33 -3.98 7.24 -27.79
N ILE A 34 -4.40 6.41 -28.76
CA ILE A 34 -5.12 5.17 -28.49
C ILE A 34 -4.26 4.21 -27.65
N ALA A 35 -3.01 4.00 -28.03
CA ALA A 35 -2.09 3.12 -27.29
C ALA A 35 -1.86 3.59 -25.84
N THR A 36 -1.76 4.90 -25.63
CA THR A 36 -1.61 5.50 -24.30
C THR A 36 -2.85 5.28 -23.44
N ALA A 37 -4.05 5.46 -24.00
CA ALA A 37 -5.30 5.19 -23.30
C ALA A 37 -5.41 3.71 -22.86
N VAL A 38 -5.02 2.77 -23.72
CA VAL A 38 -4.99 1.34 -23.38
C VAL A 38 -4.03 1.05 -22.22
N ILE A 39 -2.83 1.64 -22.22
CA ILE A 39 -1.88 1.48 -21.12
C ILE A 39 -2.42 2.01 -19.81
N MET A 40 -3.04 3.19 -19.81
CA MET A 40 -3.60 3.75 -18.58
C MET A 40 -4.63 2.80 -17.98
N VAL A 41 -5.51 2.22 -18.80
CA VAL A 41 -6.49 1.21 -18.36
C VAL A 41 -5.81 -0.05 -17.83
N ILE A 42 -4.81 -0.59 -18.54
CA ILE A 42 -4.06 -1.76 -18.07
C ILE A 42 -3.40 -1.47 -16.72
N ASN A 43 -2.76 -0.30 -16.60
CA ASN A 43 -2.03 0.10 -15.42
C ASN A 43 -2.93 0.31 -14.20
N THR A 44 -4.14 0.85 -14.38
CA THR A 44 -5.13 1.02 -13.30
C THR A 44 -5.75 -0.29 -12.83
N ASN A 45 -5.69 -1.35 -13.65
CA ASN A 45 -6.20 -2.68 -13.29
C ASN A 45 -5.10 -3.58 -12.68
N ILE A 46 -3.85 -3.11 -12.61
CA ILE A 46 -2.81 -3.79 -11.82
C ILE A 46 -3.09 -3.45 -10.36
N PRO A 47 -3.22 -4.45 -9.46
CA PRO A 47 -3.37 -4.18 -8.03
C PRO A 47 -2.23 -3.27 -7.57
N GLU A 48 -2.56 -2.06 -7.15
CA GLU A 48 -1.62 -1.20 -6.45
C GLU A 48 -1.04 -2.01 -5.30
N GLN A 49 0.29 -2.08 -5.21
CA GLN A 49 0.90 -2.63 -3.99
C GLN A 49 0.32 -1.81 -2.84
N PRO A 50 -0.10 -2.44 -1.72
CA PRO A 50 -0.68 -1.70 -0.62
C PRO A 50 0.27 -0.56 -0.28
N ALA A 51 -0.23 0.67 -0.38
CA ALA A 51 0.55 1.86 -0.06
C ALA A 51 0.89 1.77 1.43
N VAL A 52 2.04 1.16 1.74
CA VAL A 52 2.56 1.12 3.10
C VAL A 52 2.87 2.56 3.43
N ASN A 53 1.98 3.20 4.18
CA ASN A 53 2.22 4.55 4.66
C ASN A 53 3.38 4.46 5.68
N PRO A 54 4.60 4.89 5.33
CA PRO A 54 5.77 4.70 6.19
C PRO A 54 5.61 5.46 7.51
N LEU A 55 4.83 6.54 7.50
CA LEU A 55 4.52 7.31 8.69
C LEU A 55 3.55 6.53 9.61
N ALA A 56 2.55 5.86 9.05
CA ALA A 56 1.66 5.00 9.84
C ALA A 56 2.40 3.79 10.44
N ALA A 57 3.33 3.19 9.68
CA ALA A 57 4.18 2.11 10.18
C ALA A 57 5.09 2.59 11.32
N PHE A 58 5.66 3.80 11.21
CA PHE A 58 6.46 4.42 12.26
C PHE A 58 5.64 4.64 13.54
N PHE A 59 4.42 5.18 13.43
CA PHE A 59 3.56 5.40 14.61
C PHE A 59 3.11 4.09 15.27
N ALA A 60 2.80 3.05 14.50
CA ALA A 60 2.49 1.72 15.04
C ALA A 60 3.68 1.14 15.82
N GLN A 61 4.90 1.33 15.30
CA GLN A 61 6.12 0.88 15.95
C GLN A 61 6.45 1.68 17.23
N LEU A 62 6.10 2.96 17.27
CA LEU A 62 6.23 3.80 18.45
C LEU A 62 5.21 3.45 19.54
N ALA A 63 3.95 3.20 19.14
CA ALA A 63 2.89 2.77 20.06
C ALA A 63 3.19 1.40 20.69
N ALA A 64 3.77 0.48 19.92
CA ALA A 64 4.22 -0.83 20.43
C ALA A 64 5.40 -0.74 21.42
N GLN A 65 6.08 0.41 21.50
CA GLN A 65 7.18 0.65 22.44
C GLN A 65 6.75 1.42 23.69
N GLN A 66 5.49 1.88 23.76
CA GLN A 66 4.98 2.44 25.01
C GLN A 66 4.69 1.29 25.99
N PRO A 67 5.35 1.24 27.17
CA PRO A 67 4.88 0.36 28.23
C PRO A 67 3.48 0.79 28.63
N GLU A 68 2.59 -0.19 28.84
CA GLU A 68 1.21 0.06 29.25
C GLU A 68 1.19 1.00 30.47
N PRO A 69 0.34 2.05 30.50
CA PRO A 69 0.16 2.85 31.69
C PRO A 69 -0.50 1.98 32.76
N GLY A 70 0.34 1.46 33.65
CA GLY A 70 0.08 0.97 35.00
C GLY A 70 -1.33 0.46 35.30
N GLU A 71 -1.41 -0.85 35.53
CA GLU A 71 -2.31 -1.38 36.54
C GLU A 71 -2.07 -0.63 37.87
N LYS A 72 -2.99 0.27 38.21
CA LYS A 72 -3.17 0.75 39.57
C LYS A 72 -4.62 0.54 39.94
N GLU A 73 -4.87 -0.47 40.76
CA GLU A 73 -5.70 -0.36 41.98
C GLU A 73 -5.79 -1.71 42.68
N GLY A 74 -5.43 -1.73 43.96
CA GLY A 74 -5.53 -2.93 44.81
C GLY A 74 -4.47 -3.00 45.90
N GLY A 75 -4.24 -1.89 46.62
CA GLY A 75 -3.39 -1.88 47.81
C GLY A 75 -4.01 -2.72 48.91
N ASN A 76 -3.56 -3.96 49.05
CA ASN A 76 -3.85 -4.82 50.19
C ASN A 76 -2.97 -4.38 51.38
N HIS A 77 -3.54 -3.55 52.26
CA HIS A 77 -2.99 -3.30 53.59
C HIS A 77 -4.12 -3.43 54.63
N ASP A 78 -4.70 -4.62 54.75
CA ASP A 78 -5.33 -5.04 56.00
C ASP A 78 -4.24 -5.62 56.92
N ARG A 79 -3.59 -4.72 57.66
CA ARG A 79 -2.73 -5.10 58.79
C ARG A 79 -3.65 -5.45 59.95
N ALA A 80 -3.83 -6.75 60.18
CA ALA A 80 -4.49 -7.28 61.35
C ALA A 80 -3.86 -6.72 62.63
N GLU A 81 -4.63 -5.92 63.38
CA GLU A 81 -4.30 -5.50 64.73
C GLU A 81 -4.80 -6.60 65.67
N ASN A 82 -3.86 -7.42 66.12
CA ASN A 82 -4.09 -8.53 67.02
C ASN A 82 -4.43 -8.01 68.43
N GLU A 83 -5.53 -8.53 68.99
CA GLU A 83 -5.96 -8.35 70.38
C GLU A 83 -4.85 -8.84 71.34
N ALA A 84 -4.60 -8.07 72.41
CA ALA A 84 -3.88 -8.56 73.58
C ALA A 84 -4.46 -7.90 74.84
N ASP A 85 -5.11 -8.77 75.61
CA ASP A 85 -5.56 -8.65 77.01
C ASP A 85 -4.38 -8.49 77.99
#